data_AF-A0A5A7ZW21-F1
#
_entry.id   AF-A0A5A7ZW21-F1
#
_cell.length_a   1.000
_cell.length_b   1.000
_cell.length_c   1.000
_cell.angle_alpha   90.00
_cell.angle_beta   90.00
_cell.angle_gamma   90.00
#
_symmetry.space_group_name_H-M   'P 1'
#
loop_
_entity.id
_entity.type
_entity.pdbx_description
1 polymer ?
#
loop_
_entity_poly.entity_id
_entity_poly.type
_entity_poly.pdbx_seq_one_letter_code
_entity_poly.pdbx_strand_id
1 'polypeptide(L)'
;MAVSGKPNSRRARAARKRTRRVKAVVNDLTSEQWAAIRDAWGGCAYCGVTDKPMQRDCVMAISRGGRYTIENVVPACAACNASKCNEEVTHWMRRKRLDERAFLTRYIEIRSAMTRAVL
;
A
#
# COMPACT_ATOMS: atom_id res chain seq x y z
N MET A 1 -5.72 40.49 14.46
CA MET A 1 -4.99 39.69 13.44
C MET A 1 -5.00 38.23 13.91
N ALA A 2 -5.76 37.36 13.25
CA ALA A 2 -5.86 35.95 13.65
C ALA A 2 -4.62 35.19 13.16
N VAL A 3 -3.79 34.70 14.10
CA VAL A 3 -2.72 33.75 13.77
C VAL A 3 -3.39 32.39 13.58
N SER A 4 -3.82 32.08 12.35
CA SER A 4 -4.23 30.73 11.97
C SER A 4 -2.99 29.82 11.91
N GLY A 5 -2.50 29.43 13.07
CA GLY A 5 -1.42 28.45 13.20
C GLY A 5 -1.87 27.11 12.61
N LYS A 6 -1.11 26.57 11.65
CA LYS A 6 -1.33 25.21 11.14
C LYS A 6 -1.44 24.26 12.34
N PRO A 7 -2.46 23.37 12.40
CA PRO A 7 -2.65 22.50 13.55
C PRO A 7 -1.35 21.71 13.82
N ASN A 8 -0.82 21.88 15.03
CA ASN A 8 0.42 21.24 15.49
C ASN A 8 0.13 19.91 16.21
N SER A 9 -1.04 19.31 15.96
CA SER A 9 -1.35 17.99 16.49
C SER A 9 -0.39 16.94 15.92
N ARG A 10 -0.12 15.89 16.71
CA ARG A 10 0.69 14.74 16.27
C ARG A 10 0.16 14.16 14.95
N ARG A 11 -1.17 14.06 14.81
CA ARG A 11 -1.85 13.61 13.59
C ARG A 11 -1.56 14.51 12.39
N ALA A 12 -1.68 15.83 12.55
CA ALA A 12 -1.40 16.78 11.47
C ALA A 12 0.07 16.74 11.03
N ARG A 13 1.01 16.56 11.99
CA ARG A 13 2.44 16.38 11.68
C ARG A 13 2.70 15.08 10.91
N ALA A 14 2.09 13.97 11.32
CA ALA A 14 2.21 12.69 10.64
C ALA A 14 1.64 12.74 9.21
N ALA A 15 0.49 13.39 9.01
CA ALA A 15 -0.10 13.61 7.69
C ALA A 15 0.83 14.42 6.78
N ARG A 16 1.37 15.56 7.25
CA ARG A 16 2.34 16.37 6.49
C ARG A 16 3.58 15.57 6.10
N LYS A 17 4.14 14.79 7.04
CA LYS A 17 5.29 13.91 6.78
C LYS A 17 4.98 12.85 5.73
N ARG A 18 3.78 12.26 5.79
CA ARG A 18 3.30 11.29 4.80
C ARG A 18 3.19 11.93 3.41
N THR A 19 2.52 13.07 3.28
CA THR A 19 2.37 13.79 2.02
C THR A 19 3.72 14.14 1.40
N ARG A 20 4.67 14.68 2.19
CA ARG A 20 6.02 14.98 1.69
C ARG A 20 6.74 13.74 1.15
N ARG A 21 6.64 12.62 1.85
CA ARG A 21 7.27 11.35 1.43
C ARG A 21 6.66 10.80 0.14
N VAL A 22 5.33 10.84 -0.01
CA VAL A 22 4.67 10.40 -1.25
C VAL A 22 5.11 11.26 -2.42
N LYS A 23 5.14 12.58 -2.25
CA LYS A 23 5.56 13.52 -3.31
C LYS A 23 7.03 13.38 -3.73
N ALA A 24 7.87 12.82 -2.85
CA ALA A 24 9.31 12.69 -3.09
C ALA A 24 9.72 11.37 -3.76
N VAL A 25 8.77 10.44 -3.96
CA VAL A 25 9.02 9.17 -4.64
C VAL A 25 8.22 9.11 -5.94
N VAL A 26 8.57 8.19 -6.83
CA VAL A 26 7.73 7.90 -7.99
C VAL A 26 6.34 7.48 -7.51
N ASN A 27 5.34 8.16 -8.04
CA ASN A 27 3.94 8.08 -7.66
C ASN A 27 3.08 8.27 -8.90
N ASP A 28 3.16 7.28 -9.79
CA ASP A 28 2.58 7.26 -11.14
C ASP A 28 1.44 6.24 -11.29
N LEU A 29 1.04 5.57 -10.20
CA LEU A 29 -0.08 4.63 -10.22
C LEU A 29 -1.38 5.30 -10.70
N THR A 30 -1.88 4.84 -11.85
CA THR A 30 -3.12 5.37 -12.43
C THR A 30 -4.38 4.72 -11.82
N SER A 31 -5.55 5.31 -12.11
CA SER A 31 -6.84 4.75 -11.67
C SER A 31 -7.14 3.40 -12.34
N GLU A 32 -6.75 3.25 -13.61
CA GLU A 32 -6.93 2.03 -14.40
C GLU A 32 -6.02 0.92 -13.87
N GLN A 33 -4.76 1.23 -13.60
CA GLN A 33 -3.83 0.29 -12.97
C GLN A 33 -4.33 -0.14 -11.58
N TRP A 34 -4.90 0.80 -10.82
CA TRP A 34 -5.50 0.47 -9.53
C TRP A 34 -6.72 -0.46 -9.67
N ALA A 35 -7.58 -0.25 -10.67
CA ALA A 35 -8.69 -1.15 -10.93
C ALA A 35 -8.18 -2.56 -11.28
N ALA A 36 -7.22 -2.67 -12.19
CA ALA A 36 -6.59 -3.93 -12.56
C ALA A 36 -5.94 -4.65 -11.37
N ILE A 37 -5.27 -3.91 -10.47
CA ILE A 37 -4.72 -4.44 -9.21
C ILE A 37 -5.83 -5.05 -8.35
N ARG A 38 -6.95 -4.34 -8.15
CA ARG A 38 -8.05 -4.88 -7.35
C ARG A 38 -8.63 -6.16 -7.95
N ASP A 39 -8.84 -6.18 -9.26
CA ASP A 39 -9.43 -7.31 -9.96
C ASP A 39 -8.51 -8.54 -9.92
N ALA A 40 -7.21 -8.35 -10.13
CA ALA A 40 -6.23 -9.44 -10.09
C ALA A 40 -6.10 -10.09 -8.70
N TRP A 41 -6.28 -9.31 -7.63
CA TRP A 41 -6.24 -9.82 -6.26
C TRP A 41 -7.58 -10.37 -5.78
N GLY A 42 -8.71 -9.83 -6.25
CA GLY A 42 -10.05 -10.28 -5.88
C GLY A 42 -10.46 -10.01 -4.42
N GLY A 43 -9.65 -9.28 -3.66
CA GLY A 43 -9.87 -9.02 -2.23
C GLY A 43 -8.66 -8.38 -1.57
N CYS A 44 -8.64 -8.33 -0.24
CA CYS A 44 -7.46 -7.90 0.51
C CYS A 44 -6.30 -8.87 0.25
N ALA A 45 -5.18 -8.34 -0.23
CA ALA A 45 -3.98 -9.11 -0.53
C ALA A 45 -3.40 -9.87 0.68
N TYR A 46 -3.79 -9.47 1.90
CA TYR A 46 -3.27 -10.04 3.13
C TYR A 46 -4.20 -11.05 3.78
N CYS A 47 -5.47 -10.68 4.01
CA CYS A 47 -6.42 -11.52 4.74
C CYS A 47 -7.53 -12.10 3.86
N GLY A 48 -7.52 -11.84 2.55
CA GLY A 48 -8.48 -12.39 1.60
C GLY A 48 -9.91 -11.82 1.67
N VAL A 49 -10.20 -10.92 2.63
CA VAL A 49 -11.54 -10.35 2.78
C VAL A 49 -11.98 -9.61 1.52
N THR A 50 -13.20 -9.86 1.06
CA THR A 50 -13.75 -9.34 -0.21
C THR A 50 -14.87 -8.33 -0.01
N ASP A 51 -15.54 -8.35 1.15
CA ASP A 51 -16.73 -7.55 1.47
C ASP A 51 -16.39 -6.19 2.14
N LYS A 52 -15.17 -5.67 1.93
CA LYS A 52 -14.71 -4.42 2.55
C LYS A 52 -14.10 -3.46 1.54
N PRO A 53 -14.14 -2.14 1.80
CA PRO A 53 -13.41 -1.17 0.99
C PRO A 53 -11.90 -1.45 1.00
N MET A 54 -11.31 -1.50 -0.20
CA MET A 54 -9.87 -1.71 -0.37
C MET A 54 -9.12 -0.39 -0.43
N GLN A 55 -8.04 -0.31 0.33
CA GLN A 55 -7.07 0.77 0.33
C GLN A 55 -5.82 0.35 -0.45
N ARG A 56 -5.10 1.32 -0.98
CA ARG A 56 -3.79 1.11 -1.61
C ARG A 56 -2.73 1.02 -0.52
N ASP A 57 -2.14 -0.16 -0.35
CA ASP A 57 -0.98 -0.35 0.52
C ASP A 57 0.28 -0.61 -0.32
N CYS A 58 1.41 -0.07 0.14
CA CYS A 58 2.71 -0.31 -0.48
C CYS A 58 3.38 -1.51 0.18
N VAL A 59 3.67 -2.57 -0.58
CA VAL A 59 4.36 -3.78 -0.09
C VAL A 59 5.69 -3.40 0.57
N MET A 60 6.54 -2.65 -0.13
CA MET A 60 7.64 -1.90 0.49
C MET A 60 7.12 -0.51 0.90
N ALA A 61 7.13 -0.22 2.20
CA ALA A 61 6.69 1.09 2.69
C ALA A 61 7.53 2.24 2.09
N ILE A 62 6.89 3.36 1.75
CA ILE A 62 7.58 4.55 1.21
C ILE A 62 8.65 5.09 2.16
N SER A 63 8.45 4.97 3.48
CA SER A 63 9.45 5.37 4.47
C SER A 63 10.70 4.48 4.51
N ARG A 64 10.68 3.37 3.76
CA ARG A 64 11.75 2.37 3.64
C ARG A 64 12.24 2.24 2.19
N GLY A 65 11.95 3.23 1.33
CA GLY A 65 12.40 3.26 -0.07
C GLY A 65 11.38 2.80 -1.11
N GLY A 66 10.17 2.39 -0.70
CA GLY A 66 9.13 2.01 -1.64
C GLY A 66 8.60 3.16 -2.49
N ARG A 67 8.05 2.82 -3.66
CA ARG A 67 7.39 3.73 -4.62
C ARG A 67 5.88 3.52 -4.62
N TYR A 68 5.11 4.46 -5.16
CA TYR A 68 3.66 4.35 -5.30
C TYR A 68 3.30 4.03 -6.75
N THR A 69 3.70 2.82 -7.18
CA THR A 69 3.65 2.33 -8.56
C THR A 69 2.83 1.04 -8.63
N ILE A 70 2.46 0.63 -9.85
CA ILE A 70 1.76 -0.65 -10.11
C ILE A 70 2.50 -1.86 -9.52
N GLU A 71 3.83 -1.81 -9.48
CA GLU A 71 4.66 -2.92 -9.03
C GLU A 71 4.73 -3.09 -7.51
N ASN A 72 4.38 -2.06 -6.74
CA ASN A 72 4.55 -2.04 -5.29
C ASN A 72 3.24 -1.88 -4.51
N VAL A 73 2.14 -1.53 -5.19
CA VAL A 73 0.83 -1.30 -4.56
C VAL A 73 -0.05 -2.55 -4.65
N VAL A 74 -0.64 -2.93 -3.52
CA VAL A 74 -1.62 -4.02 -3.39
C VAL A 74 -2.89 -3.52 -2.71
N PRO A 75 -4.05 -4.19 -2.91
CA PRO A 75 -5.26 -3.86 -2.17
C PRO A 75 -5.19 -4.40 -0.75
N ALA A 76 -5.53 -3.57 0.23
CA ALA A 76 -5.58 -3.97 1.63
C ALA A 76 -6.84 -3.42 2.30
N CYS A 77 -7.50 -4.24 3.13
CA CYS A 77 -8.57 -3.74 3.98
C CYS A 77 -8.02 -2.77 5.04
N ALA A 78 -8.87 -1.92 5.61
CA ALA A 78 -8.46 -0.91 6.58
C ALA A 78 -7.73 -1.53 7.81
N ALA A 79 -8.17 -2.70 8.28
CA ALA A 79 -7.56 -3.38 9.42
C ALA A 79 -6.13 -3.86 9.12
N CYS A 80 -5.91 -4.50 7.97
CA CYS A 80 -4.58 -4.96 7.57
C CYS A 80 -3.64 -3.79 7.29
N ASN A 81 -4.10 -2.78 6.54
CA ASN A 81 -3.28 -1.61 6.20
C ASN A 81 -2.85 -0.84 7.45
N ALA A 82 -3.79 -0.60 8.39
CA ALA A 82 -3.46 0.04 9.66
C ALA A 82 -2.51 -0.82 10.52
N SER A 83 -2.71 -2.14 10.54
CA SER A 83 -1.86 -3.06 11.31
C SER A 83 -0.45 -3.18 10.74
N LYS A 84 -0.27 -3.15 9.42
CA LYS A 84 1.05 -3.17 8.76
C LYS A 84 1.76 -1.83 8.90
N CYS A 85 1.01 -0.74 8.75
CA CYS A 85 1.51 0.62 8.85
C CYS A 85 2.72 0.85 7.94
N ASN A 86 3.92 0.88 8.49
CA ASN A 86 5.16 1.08 7.74
C ASN A 86 6.10 -0.12 7.81
N GLU A 87 5.74 -1.18 8.54
CA GLU A 87 6.58 -2.37 8.73
C GLU A 87 6.91 -3.04 7.39
N GLU A 88 8.04 -3.75 7.39
CA GLU A 88 8.38 -4.64 6.29
C GLU A 88 7.35 -5.76 6.22
N VAL A 89 6.87 -6.07 5.00
CA VAL A 89 5.69 -6.91 4.79
C VAL A 89 5.87 -8.32 5.33
N THR A 90 7.03 -8.95 5.10
CA THR A 90 7.26 -10.34 5.49
C THR A 90 7.39 -10.47 7.01
N HIS A 91 8.11 -9.55 7.66
CA HIS A 91 8.16 -9.45 9.11
C HIS A 91 6.77 -9.27 9.72
N TRP A 92 5.97 -8.34 9.17
CA TRP A 92 4.61 -8.11 9.63
C TRP A 92 3.72 -9.34 9.44
N MET A 93 3.79 -10.00 8.28
CA MET A 93 3.00 -11.20 7.99
C MET A 93 3.34 -12.35 8.92
N ARG A 94 4.64 -12.62 9.17
CA ARG A 94 5.08 -13.62 10.15
C ARG A 94 4.54 -13.34 11.54
N ARG A 95 4.61 -12.08 11.99
CA ARG A 95 4.04 -11.65 13.29
C ARG A 95 2.52 -11.81 13.35
N LYS A 96 1.82 -11.62 12.22
CA LYS A 96 0.37 -11.82 12.09
C LYS A 96 -0.04 -13.26 11.83
N ARG A 97 0.92 -14.19 11.66
CA ARG A 97 0.69 -15.59 11.29
C ARG A 97 -0.13 -15.73 10.00
N LEU A 98 0.11 -14.84 9.04
CA LEU A 98 -0.44 -14.92 7.69
C LEU A 98 0.44 -15.80 6.80
N ASP A 99 -0.12 -16.33 5.71
CA ASP A 99 0.63 -17.14 4.74
C ASP A 99 1.52 -16.25 3.86
N GLU A 100 2.75 -16.02 4.32
CA GLU A 100 3.77 -15.25 3.61
C GLU A 100 4.09 -15.84 2.24
N ARG A 101 4.19 -17.18 2.15
CA ARG A 101 4.58 -17.85 0.91
C ARG A 101 3.51 -17.68 -0.16
N ALA A 102 2.25 -17.88 0.19
CA ALA A 102 1.14 -17.66 -0.73
C ALA A 102 1.10 -16.21 -1.22
N PHE A 103 1.27 -15.23 -0.31
CA PHE A 103 1.33 -13.82 -0.68
C PHE A 103 2.46 -13.51 -1.65
N LEU A 104 3.70 -13.91 -1.35
CA LEU A 104 4.87 -13.62 -2.19
C LEU A 104 4.74 -14.26 -3.57
N THR A 105 4.25 -15.49 -3.63
CA THR A 105 4.00 -16.20 -4.90
C THR A 105 3.00 -15.42 -5.75
N ARG A 106 1.82 -15.11 -5.19
CA ARG A 106 0.76 -14.36 -5.87
C ARG A 106 1.21 -12.96 -6.28
N TYR A 107 1.97 -12.28 -5.41
CA TYR A 107 2.50 -10.94 -5.69
C TYR A 107 3.45 -10.94 -6.88
N ILE A 108 4.35 -11.92 -6.97
CA ILE A 108 5.27 -12.07 -8.12
C ILE A 108 4.49 -12.37 -9.40
N GLU A 109 3.51 -13.27 -9.36
CA GLU A 109 2.66 -13.62 -10.51
C GLU A 109 1.91 -12.40 -11.05
N ILE A 110 1.16 -11.70 -10.19
CA ILE A 110 0.36 -10.53 -10.57
C ILE A 110 1.27 -9.42 -11.09
N ARG A 111 2.37 -9.12 -10.38
CA ARG A 111 3.32 -8.10 -10.82
C ARG A 111 3.89 -8.44 -12.19
N SER A 112 4.31 -9.68 -12.41
CA SER A 112 4.88 -10.11 -13.70
C SER A 112 3.86 -10.06 -14.84
N ALA A 113 2.58 -10.38 -14.57
CA ALA A 113 1.52 -10.23 -15.55
C ALA A 113 1.26 -8.76 -15.90
N MET A 114 1.26 -7.87 -14.90
CA MET A 114 0.97 -6.45 -15.08
C MET A 114 2.11 -5.67 -15.74
N THR A 115 3.38 -5.94 -15.41
CA THR A 115 4.51 -5.26 -16.04
C THR A 115 4.69 -5.69 -17.50
N ARG A 116 4.38 -6.95 -17.85
CA ARG A 116 4.42 -7.43 -19.24
C ARG A 116 3.33 -6.83 -20.13
N ALA A 117 2.22 -6.37 -19.56
CA ALA A 117 1.16 -5.70 -20.31
C ALA A 117 1.43 -4.22 -20.59
N VAL A 118 2.57 -3.68 -20.12
CA VAL A 118 2.98 -2.27 -20.26
C VAL A 118 4.17 -2.13 -21.24
N LEU A 119 4.70 -3.24 -21.74
CA LEU A 119 5.67 -3.33 -22.85
C LEU A 119 4.98 -3.87 -24.09
#